data_AF-A0A9P4JD88-F1
#
_entry.id   AF-A0A9P4JD88-F1
#
_cell.length_a   1.000
_cell.length_b   1.000
_cell.length_c   1.000
_cell.angle_alpha   90.00
_cell.angle_beta   90.00
_cell.angle_gamma   90.00
#
_symmetry.space_group_name_H-M   'P 1'
#
loop_
_entity.id
_entity.type
_entity.pdbx_description
1 polymer ?
#
loop_
_entity_poly.entity_id
_entity_poly.type
_entity_poly.pdbx_seq_one_letter_code
_entity_poly.pdbx_strand_id
1 'polypeptide(L)' 'MVNIASSTFGCQAGDIHCYCSNQDFGYGVRDCSMQACPNQDDANRVIAYGTQWCAS' A
#
# COMPACT_ATOMS: atom_id res chain seq x y z
N MET A 1 -7.03 -1.70 -0.12
CA MET A 1 -6.32 -0.64 -0.87
C MET A 1 -6.33 -0.83 -2.38
N VAL A 2 -6.26 -2.05 -2.92
CA VAL A 2 -6.30 -2.31 -4.38
C VAL A 2 -7.54 -1.71 -5.07
N ASN A 3 -8.72 -1.79 -4.45
CA ASN A 3 -9.94 -1.18 -5.00
C ASN A 3 -9.91 0.36 -5.04
N ILE A 4 -9.21 1.02 -4.11
CA ILE A 4 -9.03 2.49 -4.12
C ILE A 4 -8.06 2.85 -5.25
N ALA A 5 -6.99 2.07 -5.41
CA ALA A 5 -6.03 2.31 -6.47
C ALA A 5 -6.65 2.17 -7.88
N SER A 6 -7.55 1.20 -8.10
CA SER A 6 -8.24 1.06 -9.37
C SER A 6 -9.32 2.12 -9.62
N SER A 7 -10.09 2.50 -8.59
CA SER A 7 -11.23 3.42 -8.75
C SER A 7 -10.85 4.90 -8.63
N THR A 8 -9.83 5.22 -7.85
CA THR A 8 -9.41 6.60 -7.53
C THR A 8 -8.17 7.01 -8.32
N PHE A 9 -7.22 6.10 -8.53
CA PHE A 9 -5.98 6.42 -9.26
C PHE A 9 -6.03 5.99 -10.74
N GLY A 10 -7.11 5.35 -11.19
CA GLY A 10 -7.29 4.91 -12.58
C GLY A 10 -6.33 3.80 -13.02
N CYS A 11 -5.64 3.18 -12.07
CA CYS A 11 -4.69 2.11 -12.33
C CYS A 11 -5.41 0.81 -12.70
N GLN A 12 -4.84 0.01 -13.60
CA GLN A 12 -5.38 -1.32 -13.87
C GLN A 12 -5.26 -2.21 -12.63
N ALA A 13 -6.17 -3.17 -12.50
CA ALA A 13 -6.10 -4.16 -11.44
C ALA A 13 -4.80 -4.98 -11.56
N GLY A 14 -3.97 -4.95 -10.52
CA GLY A 14 -2.64 -5.56 -10.50
C GLY A 14 -1.48 -4.70 -11.01
N ASP A 15 -1.71 -3.45 -11.46
CA ASP A 15 -0.63 -2.58 -11.92
C ASP A 15 0.13 -1.94 -10.75
N ILE A 16 1.14 -2.67 -10.28
CA ILE A 16 1.98 -2.31 -9.13
C ILE A 16 2.70 -0.98 -9.36
N HIS A 17 3.26 -0.77 -10.55
CA HIS A 17 3.98 0.47 -10.87
C HIS A 17 3.04 1.67 -10.83
N CYS A 18 1.83 1.54 -11.37
CA CYS A 18 0.83 2.60 -11.27
C CYS A 18 0.44 2.88 -9.80
N TYR A 19 0.23 1.84 -8.99
CA TYR A 19 -0.10 2.00 -7.58
C TYR A 19 1.00 2.73 -6.81
N CYS A 20 2.24 2.29 -6.99
CA CYS A 20 3.40 2.78 -6.27
C CYS A 20 3.90 4.15 -6.78
N SER A 21 3.49 4.57 -7.98
CA SER A 21 3.72 5.93 -8.47
C SER A 21 2.94 7.00 -7.69
N ASN A 22 1.87 6.60 -6.99
CA ASN A 22 1.05 7.49 -6.19
C ASN A 22 1.41 7.38 -4.70
N GLN A 23 1.92 8.46 -4.13
CA GLN A 23 2.34 8.50 -2.72
C GLN A 23 1.18 8.26 -1.75
N ASP A 24 -0.06 8.63 -2.12
CA ASP A 24 -1.26 8.41 -1.30
C ASP A 24 -1.55 6.92 -1.11
N PHE A 25 -1.18 6.08 -2.09
CA PHE A 25 -1.27 4.63 -1.94
C PHE A 25 -0.36 4.13 -0.81
N GLY A 26 0.89 4.62 -0.77
CA GLY A 26 1.85 4.28 0.28
C GLY A 26 1.39 4.72 1.67
N TYR A 27 0.83 5.94 1.78
CA TYR A 27 0.23 6.41 3.02
C TYR A 27 -0.97 5.57 3.45
N GLY A 28 -1.85 5.20 2.52
CA GLY A 28 -2.97 4.31 2.79
C GLY A 28 -2.53 2.95 3.33
N VAL A 29 -1.50 2.33 2.74
CA VAL A 29 -0.94 1.06 3.24
C VAL A 29 -0.37 1.23 4.65
N ARG A 30 0.38 2.30 4.90
CA ARG A 30 0.93 2.61 6.22
C ARG A 30 -0.17 2.77 7.28
N ASP A 31 -1.13 3.64 7.02
CA ASP A 31 -2.17 3.97 7.99
C ASP A 31 -3.09 2.77 8.24
N CYS A 32 -3.38 1.98 7.21
CA CYS A 32 -4.09 0.72 7.35
C CYS A 32 -3.33 -0.27 8.21
N SER A 33 -2.01 -0.41 8.00
CA SER A 33 -1.18 -1.32 8.79
C SER A 33 -1.17 -0.89 10.25
N MET A 34 -1.03 0.41 10.53
CA MET A 34 -1.06 0.94 11.89
C MET A 34 -2.43 0.80 12.58
N GLN A 35 -3.52 0.79 11.81
CA GLN A 35 -4.88 0.66 12.35
C GLN A 35 -5.34 -0.79 12.51
N ALA A 36 -4.95 -1.68 11.57
CA ALA A 36 -5.47 -3.03 11.48
C ALA A 36 -4.55 -4.09 12.09
N CYS A 37 -3.24 -3.86 12.15
CA CYS A 37 -2.33 -4.82 12.76
C CYS A 37 -2.44 -4.79 14.30
N PRO A 38 -2.35 -5.96 14.95
CA PRO A 38 -2.55 -6.08 16.40
C PRO A 38 -1.43 -5.44 17.23
N ASN A 39 -0.25 -5.27 16.65
CA ASN A 39 0.90 -4.63 17.28
C ASN A 39 1.74 -3.88 16.24
N GLN A 40 2.64 -3.03 16.73
CA GLN A 40 3.47 -2.18 15.88
C GLN A 40 4.52 -2.96 15.07
N ASP A 41 5.01 -4.09 15.57
CA ASP A 41 5.97 -4.91 14.84
C ASP A 41 5.34 -5.54 13.59
N ASP A 42 4.10 -6.02 13.71
CA ASP A 42 3.33 -6.55 12.58
C ASP A 42 2.99 -5.44 11.59
N ALA A 43 2.60 -4.25 12.07
CA ALA A 43 2.39 -3.08 11.21
C ALA A 43 3.66 -2.73 10.41
N ASN A 44 4.80 -2.68 11.09
CA ASN A 44 6.09 -2.37 10.48
C ASN A 44 6.50 -3.42 9.44
N ARG A 45 6.22 -4.70 9.68
CA ARG A 45 6.46 -5.78 8.69
C ARG A 45 5.64 -5.58 7.42
N VAL A 46 4.35 -5.23 7.55
CA VAL A 46 3.48 -4.97 6.40
C VAL A 46 3.93 -3.72 5.62
N ILE A 47 4.30 -2.66 6.34
CA ILE A 47 4.84 -1.43 5.73
C ILE A 47 6.13 -1.71 4.96
N ALA A 48 7.07 -2.45 5.58
CA ALA A 48 8.33 -2.82 4.94
C ALA A 48 8.10 -3.68 3.69
N TYR A 49 7.18 -4.64 3.76
CA TYR A 49 6.77 -5.45 2.61
C TYR A 49 6.20 -4.57 1.48
N GLY A 50 5.26 -3.66 1.79
CA GLY A 50 4.68 -2.77 0.79
C GLY A 50 5.72 -1.85 0.14
N THR A 51 6.71 -1.40 0.91
CA THR A 51 7.82 -0.58 0.39
C THR A 51 8.71 -1.38 -0.56
N GLN A 52 9.06 -2.63 -0.22
CA GLN A 52 9.81 -3.52 -1.10
C GLN A 52 9.04 -3.89 -2.36
N TRP A 53 7.73 -4.12 -2.23
CA TRP A 53 6.85 -4.42 -3.35
C TRP A 53 6.74 -3.25 -4.34
N CYS A 54 6.88 -2.02 -3.87
CA CYS A 54 6.96 -0.85 -4.73
C CYS A 54 8.34 -0.62 -5.36
N ALA A 55 9.38 -1.31 -4.87
CA ALA A 55 10.74 -1.20 -5.37
C ALA A 55 11.09 -2.29 -6.41
N SER A 56 10.19 -3.24 -6.66
CA SER A 56 10.29 -4.28 -7.70
C SER A 56 9.76 -3.80 -9.04
#